data_AF-A0A950H8P1-F1
#
_entry.id   AF-A0A950H8P1-F1
#
_cell.length_a   1.000
_cell.length_b   1.000
_cell.length_c   1.000
_cell.angle_alpha   90.00
_cell.angle_beta   90.00
_cell.angle_gamma   90.00
#
_symmetry.space_group_name_H-M   'P 1'
#
loop_
_entity.id
_entity.type
_entity.pdbx_description
1 polymer ?
#
loop_
_entity_poly.entity_id
_entity_poly.type
_entity_poly.pdbx_seq_one_letter_code
_entity_poly.pdbx_strand_id
1 'polypeptide(L)'
;MVTIVMSSPKISSVNPATGDLLATFRCASELDVQDAVGRARRAQPDWHLLGLRRRIELIREFQKLLNENKAHIARLISQEVGKPYAEALSTEVLVVLDAA
;
A
#
# COMPACT_ATOMS: atom_id res chain seq x y z
N MET A 1 40.66 1.44 -3.66
CA MET A 1 39.42 0.68 -3.39
C MET A 1 38.30 1.71 -3.27
N VAL A 2 37.54 1.93 -4.34
CA VAL A 2 36.43 2.91 -4.34
C VAL A 2 35.20 2.19 -3.84
N THR A 3 34.75 2.51 -2.62
CA THR A 3 33.47 2.04 -2.11
C THR A 3 32.38 2.79 -2.86
N ILE A 4 31.77 2.16 -3.86
CA ILE A 4 30.58 2.69 -4.51
C ILE A 4 29.45 2.60 -3.48
N VAL A 5 29.07 3.74 -2.90
CA VAL A 5 27.81 3.84 -2.15
C VAL A 5 26.70 3.86 -3.19
N MET A 6 26.08 2.71 -3.46
CA MET A 6 24.90 2.66 -4.34
C MET A 6 23.74 3.35 -3.62
N SER A 7 23.52 4.63 -3.93
CA SER A 7 22.33 5.34 -3.51
C SER A 7 21.14 4.78 -4.30
N SER A 8 20.19 4.13 -3.63
CA SER A 8 18.96 3.65 -4.28
C SER A 8 18.26 4.81 -5.00
N PRO A 9 17.79 4.62 -6.26
CA PRO A 9 17.03 5.64 -6.96
C PRO A 9 15.79 6.03 -6.14
N LYS A 10 15.30 7.25 -6.34
CA LYS A 10 14.12 7.78 -5.64
C LYS A 10 12.96 7.93 -6.62
N ILE A 11 11.76 7.66 -6.14
CA ILE A 11 10.50 7.93 -6.85
C ILE A 11 9.78 9.06 -6.11
N SER A 12 9.35 10.07 -6.86
CA SER A 12 8.56 11.17 -6.33
C SER A 12 7.10 10.98 -6.69
N SER A 13 6.22 11.03 -5.69
CA SER A 13 4.77 11.16 -5.89
C SER A 13 4.45 12.64 -5.95
N VAL A 14 3.81 13.06 -7.04
CA VAL A 14 3.53 14.47 -7.36
C VAL A 14 2.06 14.58 -7.68
N ASN A 15 1.40 15.59 -7.12
CA ASN A 15 0.03 15.89 -7.45
C ASN A 15 -0.07 16.41 -8.88
N PRO A 16 -0.73 15.70 -9.81
CA PRO A 16 -0.76 16.11 -11.21
C PRO A 16 -1.62 17.35 -11.47
N ALA A 17 -2.55 17.69 -10.56
CA ALA A 17 -3.40 18.87 -10.70
C ALA A 17 -2.70 20.18 -10.29
N THR A 18 -1.77 20.12 -9.33
CA THR A 18 -1.09 21.31 -8.78
C THR A 18 0.41 21.35 -9.06
N GLY A 19 1.02 20.20 -9.35
CA GLY A 19 2.47 20.04 -9.43
C GLY A 19 3.16 19.86 -8.07
N ASP A 20 2.41 19.82 -6.97
CA ASP A 20 2.98 19.72 -5.63
C ASP A 20 3.64 18.36 -5.38
N LEU A 21 4.84 18.36 -4.78
CA LEU A 21 5.47 17.13 -4.30
C LEU A 21 4.73 16.61 -3.06
N LEU A 22 4.14 15.43 -3.16
CA LEU A 22 3.42 14.77 -2.06
C LEU A 22 4.39 13.98 -1.16
N ALA A 23 5.25 13.17 -1.79
CA ALA A 23 6.23 12.36 -1.08
C ALA A 23 7.39 11.93 -1.98
N THR A 24 8.50 11.52 -1.37
CA THR A 24 9.62 10.88 -2.07
C THR A 24 9.98 9.56 -1.39
N PHE A 25 9.99 8.50 -2.17
CA PHE A 25 10.26 7.14 -1.74
C PHE A 25 11.61 6.68 -2.26
N ARG A 26 12.33 5.88 -1.49
CA ARG A 26 13.49 5.15 -2.00
C ARG A 26 13.00 3.91 -2.73
N CYS A 27 13.54 3.64 -3.91
CA CYS A 27 13.34 2.37 -4.59
C CYS A 27 13.91 1.25 -3.72
N ALA A 28 13.14 0.17 -3.58
CA ALA A 28 13.65 -1.07 -3.01
C ALA A 28 14.82 -1.59 -3.85
N SER A 29 15.92 -1.95 -3.19
CA SER A 29 17.03 -2.67 -3.81
C SER A 29 16.64 -4.13 -4.04
N GLU A 30 17.45 -4.84 -4.82
CA GLU A 30 17.30 -6.28 -4.99
C GLU A 30 17.35 -7.02 -3.64
N LEU A 31 18.25 -6.62 -2.74
CA LEU A 31 18.35 -7.19 -1.39
C LEU A 31 17.10 -6.93 -0.56
N ASP A 32 16.52 -5.72 -0.63
CA ASP A 32 15.28 -5.41 0.10
C ASP A 32 14.12 -6.33 -0.34
N VAL A 33 14.04 -6.62 -1.64
CA VAL A 33 13.04 -7.53 -2.21
C VAL A 33 13.30 -8.96 -1.76
N GLN A 34 14.55 -9.44 -1.84
CA GLN A 34 14.93 -10.77 -1.37
C GLN A 34 14.60 -10.95 0.12
N ASP A 35 14.88 -9.94 0.94
CA ASP A 35 14.58 -9.95 2.37
C ASP A 35 13.07 -9.95 2.64
N ALA A 36 12.28 -9.17 1.88
CA ALA A 36 10.82 -9.17 1.99
C ALA A 36 10.22 -10.54 1.66
N VAL A 37 10.68 -11.18 0.57
CA VAL A 37 10.27 -12.54 0.20
C VAL A 37 10.69 -13.56 1.26
N GLY A 38 11.92 -13.44 1.79
CA GLY A 38 12.41 -14.29 2.87
C GLY A 38 11.55 -14.20 4.13
N ARG A 39 11.14 -12.98 4.53
CA ARG A 39 10.21 -12.77 5.65
C ARG A 39 8.84 -13.39 5.38
N ALA A 40 8.29 -13.18 4.19
CA ALA A 40 6.99 -13.75 3.81
C ALA A 40 7.01 -15.29 3.84
N ARG A 41 8.08 -15.92 3.32
CA ARG A 41 8.24 -17.39 3.37
C ARG A 41 8.33 -17.92 4.80
N ARG A 42 9.05 -17.23 5.69
CA ARG A 42 9.13 -17.63 7.11
C ARG A 42 7.78 -17.50 7.83
N ALA A 43 6.97 -16.49 7.50
CA ALA A 43 5.66 -16.27 8.11
C ALA A 43 4.55 -17.17 7.55
N GLN A 44 4.74 -17.75 6.36
CA GLN A 44 3.71 -18.51 5.67
C GLN A 44 3.20 -19.75 6.44
N PRO A 45 4.03 -20.57 7.10
CA PRO A 45 3.56 -21.70 7.90
C PRO A 45 2.66 -21.25 9.05
N ASP A 46 3.08 -20.22 9.81
CA ASP A 46 2.30 -19.69 10.93
C ASP A 46 0.96 -19.11 10.44
N TRP A 47 0.97 -18.39 9.31
CA TRP A 47 -0.24 -17.91 8.67
C TRP A 47 -1.19 -19.03 8.26
N HIS A 48 -0.66 -20.15 7.76
CA HIS A 48 -1.45 -21.33 7.41
C HIS A 48 -2.08 -21.97 8.65
N LEU A 49 -1.30 -22.10 9.74
CA LEU A 49 -1.73 -22.70 11.01
C LEU A 49 -2.86 -21.93 11.72
N LEU A 50 -3.07 -20.64 11.40
CA LEU A 50 -4.23 -19.88 11.89
C LEU A 50 -5.58 -20.50 11.49
N GLY A 51 -5.62 -21.28 10.40
CA GLY A 51 -6.85 -21.85 9.87
C GLY A 51 -7.78 -20.81 9.22
N LEU A 52 -8.91 -21.27 8.69
CA LEU A 52 -9.84 -20.41 7.94
C LEU A 52 -10.49 -19.33 8.81
N ARG A 53 -11.03 -19.73 9.97
CA ARG A 53 -11.81 -18.84 10.85
C ARG A 53 -11.00 -17.61 11.29
N ARG A 54 -9.77 -17.82 11.78
CA ARG A 54 -8.94 -16.72 12.26
C ARG A 54 -8.49 -15.79 11.13
N ARG A 55 -8.23 -16.33 9.93
CA ARG A 55 -7.92 -15.49 8.75
C ARG A 55 -9.12 -14.63 8.31
N ILE A 56 -10.35 -15.15 8.40
CA ILE A 56 -11.56 -14.35 8.16
C ILE A 56 -11.67 -13.21 9.17
N GLU A 57 -11.42 -13.47 10.46
CA GLU A 57 -11.44 -12.44 11.51
C GLU A 57 -10.45 -11.31 11.21
N LEU A 58 -9.22 -11.64 10.80
CA LEU A 58 -8.20 -10.65 10.43
C LEU A 58 -8.60 -9.83 9.18
N ILE A 59 -9.20 -10.48 8.17
CA ILE A 59 -9.69 -9.78 6.98
C ILE A 59 -10.85 -8.83 7.32
N ARG A 60 -11.76 -9.22 8.22
CA ARG A 60 -12.85 -8.35 8.70
C ARG A 60 -12.33 -7.16 9.50
N GLU A 61 -11.28 -7.36 10.30
CA GLU A 61 -10.62 -6.27 11.00
C GLU A 61 -9.98 -5.28 10.01
N PHE A 62 -9.31 -5.79 8.97
CA PHE A 62 -8.81 -4.95 7.88
C PHE A 62 -9.93 -4.17 7.19
N GLN A 63 -11.05 -4.82 6.85
CA GLN A 63 -12.22 -4.16 6.25
C GLN A 63 -12.77 -3.05 7.14
N LYS A 64 -12.87 -3.27 8.45
CA LYS A 64 -13.29 -2.25 9.42
C LYS A 64 -12.36 -1.03 9.38
N LEU A 65 -11.05 -1.25 9.47
CA LEU A 65 -10.06 -0.18 9.44
C LEU A 65 -10.08 0.59 8.12
N LEU A 66 -10.24 -0.11 6.99
CA LEU A 66 -10.38 0.50 5.68
C LEU A 66 -11.63 1.38 5.60
N ASN A 67 -12.77 0.94 6.15
CA ASN A 67 -14.01 1.72 6.16
C ASN A 67 -13.90 2.96 7.03
N GLU A 68 -13.24 2.86 8.18
CA GLU A 68 -12.95 4.01 9.06
C GLU A 68 -12.08 5.06 8.34
N ASN A 69 -11.15 4.62 7.50
CA ASN A 69 -10.18 5.49 6.82
C ASN A 69 -10.53 5.85 5.36
N LYS A 70 -11.66 5.38 4.83
CA LYS A 70 -12.03 5.48 3.40
C LYS A 70 -11.90 6.88 2.80
N ALA A 71 -12.32 7.91 3.54
CA ALA A 71 -12.28 9.29 3.07
C ALA A 71 -10.85 9.83 2.96
N HIS A 72 -9.97 9.42 3.87
CA HIS A 72 -8.55 9.80 3.81
C HIS A 72 -7.88 9.11 2.62
N ILE A 73 -8.09 7.81 2.46
CA ILE A 73 -7.50 7.01 1.37
C ILE A 73 -7.96 7.52 0.01
N ALA A 74 -9.26 7.79 -0.18
CA ALA A 74 -9.77 8.33 -1.44
C ALA A 74 -9.21 9.73 -1.77
N ARG A 75 -8.97 10.58 -0.77
CA ARG A 75 -8.29 11.87 -0.98
C ARG A 75 -6.84 11.67 -1.41
N LEU A 76 -6.12 10.74 -0.78
CA LEU A 76 -4.75 10.44 -1.15
C LEU A 76 -4.66 9.95 -2.60
N ILE A 77 -5.49 8.98 -2.99
CA ILE A 77 -5.58 8.50 -4.38
C ILE A 77 -5.88 9.65 -5.35
N SER A 78 -6.84 10.52 -5.02
CA SER A 78 -7.19 11.69 -5.82
C SER A 78 -6.00 12.64 -5.98
N GLN A 79 -5.21 12.85 -4.91
CA GLN A 79 -4.00 13.67 -4.94
C GLN A 79 -2.89 13.03 -5.77
N GLU A 80 -2.67 11.71 -5.68
CA GLU A 80 -1.57 11.04 -6.39
C GLU A 80 -1.87 10.82 -7.88
N VAL A 81 -3.14 10.58 -8.25
CA VAL A 81 -3.53 10.18 -9.61
C VAL A 81 -4.28 11.28 -10.36
N GLY A 82 -4.81 12.29 -9.65
CA GLY A 82 -5.53 13.42 -10.24
C GLY A 82 -7.01 13.16 -10.53
N LYS A 83 -7.53 11.96 -10.25
CA LYS A 83 -8.95 11.64 -10.44
C LYS A 83 -9.82 12.35 -9.40
N PRO A 84 -11.11 12.65 -9.70
CA PRO A 84 -12.02 13.22 -8.72
C PRO A 84 -12.16 12.34 -7.47
N TYR A 85 -12.25 12.97 -6.29
CA TYR A 85 -12.45 12.25 -5.02
C TYR A 85 -13.61 11.26 -5.05
N ALA A 86 -14.74 11.65 -5.67
CA ALA A 86 -15.92 10.79 -5.76
C ALA A 86 -15.63 9.49 -6.54
N GLU A 87 -14.85 9.58 -7.61
CA GLU A 87 -14.41 8.43 -8.41
C GLU A 87 -13.43 7.56 -7.62
N ALA A 88 -12.41 8.15 -6.98
CA ALA A 88 -11.47 7.41 -6.13
C ALA A 88 -12.20 6.66 -5.00
N LEU A 89 -13.17 7.31 -4.35
CA LEU A 89 -13.96 6.70 -3.30
C LEU A 89 -14.78 5.53 -3.85
N SER A 90 -15.56 5.74 -4.91
CA SER A 90 -16.51 4.74 -5.39
C SER A 90 -15.86 3.56 -6.12
N THR A 91 -14.81 3.80 -6.90
CA THR A 91 -14.23 2.80 -7.80
C THR A 91 -12.99 2.09 -7.25
N GLU A 92 -12.32 2.65 -6.24
CA GLU A 92 -11.09 2.04 -5.67
C GLU A 92 -11.24 1.66 -4.21
N VAL A 93 -11.93 2.49 -3.41
CA VAL A 93 -12.04 2.23 -1.96
C VAL A 93 -13.27 1.41 -1.62
N LEU A 94 -14.45 1.80 -2.09
CA LEU A 94 -15.70 1.10 -1.76
C LEU A 94 -15.78 -0.31 -2.38
N VAL A 95 -15.15 -0.53 -3.54
CA VAL A 95 -15.06 -1.87 -4.16
C VAL A 95 -14.21 -2.85 -3.35
N VAL A 96 -13.23 -2.36 -2.58
CA VAL A 96 -12.42 -3.22 -1.70
C VAL A 96 -13.18 -3.50 -0.39
N LEU A 97 -14.08 -2.60 -0.01
CA LEU A 97 -14.91 -2.73 1.19
C LEU A 97 -16.16 -3.56 0.98
N ASP A 98 -16.51 -3.92 -0.25
CA ASP A 98 -17.81 -4.48 -0.63
C ASP A 98 -18.99 -3.66 -0.04
N ALA A 99 -18.90 -2.33 -0.18
CA ALA A 99 -20.04 -1.45 0.11
C ALA A 99 -21.01 -1.46 -1.09
N ALA A 100 -22.00 -2.36 -0.98
CA ALA A 100 -23.13 -2.67 -1.88
C ALA A 100 -22.83 -3.53 -3.11
#